data_AF-A0A956QN62-F1
#
_entry.id   AF-A0A956QN62-F1
#
_cell.length_a   1.000
_cell.length_b   1.000
_cell.length_c   1.000
_cell.angle_alpha   90.00
_cell.angle_beta   90.00
_cell.angle_gamma   90.00
#
_symmetry.space_group_name_H-M   'P 1'
#
loop_
_entity.id
_entity.type
_entity.pdbx_description
1 polymer ?
#
loop_
_entity_poly.entity_id
_entity_poly.type
_entity_poly.pdbx_seq_one_letter_code
_entity_poly.pdbx_strand_id
1 'polypeptide(L)'
;PVRRVSVLSNEPVEVEPVAPLSILLGRRLVGLTGPLRKALQLARRLTALELGIVLPPVPVHESLGMAPNAYSIRLRGMEIAAGVIPPGRKLAADPAAQHAGHWSEIPLAAGVWIAPSWSQSVQDQEMLVLEPDEAIAANLMQVVRRAGHELLGLEDTHRLVEVVRRRAPVLVNEVIPNRVSERELWAILRDLLRERIPIRDFERILQVIAEKAQVDTDRTFLVEALRSELLDWLRPELREQGAPPIRVGSWELADRFGEILDRIEGAASGRRTVVVARDRRLVSQLLRRHLDELLVLSEQEWERLRAPMAF
;
A
#
# COMPACT_ATOMS: atom_id res chain seq x y z
N PRO A 1 45.43 21.69 16.72
CA PRO A 1 45.06 22.68 15.68
C PRO A 1 43.63 22.42 15.16
N VAL A 2 42.66 23.14 15.72
CA VAL A 2 41.24 23.07 15.33
C VAL A 2 41.08 23.73 13.96
N ARG A 3 40.70 22.96 12.94
CA ARG A 3 40.29 23.51 11.64
C ARG A 3 38.98 24.27 11.85
N ARG A 4 39.04 25.61 11.85
CA ARG A 4 37.85 26.45 11.68
C ARG A 4 37.27 26.13 10.31
N VAL A 5 36.08 25.54 10.29
CA VAL A 5 35.24 25.52 9.09
C VAL A 5 34.66 26.92 8.98
N SER A 6 35.12 27.68 7.99
CA SER A 6 34.56 28.97 7.63
C SER A 6 33.16 28.75 7.05
N VAL A 7 32.13 28.82 7.88
CA VAL A 7 30.72 28.77 7.46
C VAL A 7 30.30 30.18 7.02
N LEU A 8 30.90 30.71 5.97
CA LEU A 8 30.47 31.96 5.32
C LEU A 8 30.83 31.93 3.82
N SER A 9 30.42 30.89 3.11
CA SER A 9 30.29 30.94 1.65
C SER A 9 28.89 31.48 1.35
N ASN A 10 28.82 32.67 0.74
CA ASN A 10 27.57 33.33 0.32
C ASN A 10 26.97 32.68 -0.95
N GLU A 11 27.27 31.40 -1.17
CA GLU A 11 26.71 30.61 -2.26
C GLU A 11 25.30 30.18 -1.84
N PRO A 12 24.29 30.30 -2.72
CA PRO A 12 22.95 29.82 -2.40
C PRO A 12 23.03 28.33 -2.07
N VAL A 13 22.71 27.97 -0.84
CA VAL A 13 22.56 26.56 -0.44
C VAL A 13 21.32 26.05 -1.15
N GLU A 14 21.51 25.28 -2.23
CA GLU A 14 20.41 24.57 -2.87
C GLU A 14 19.88 23.52 -1.90
N VAL A 15 18.61 23.67 -1.53
CA VAL A 15 17.91 22.67 -0.72
C VAL A 15 17.62 21.48 -1.63
N GLU A 16 18.37 20.38 -1.44
CA GLU A 16 18.08 19.15 -2.17
C GLU A 16 16.66 18.68 -1.85
N PRO A 17 15.84 18.35 -2.87
CA PRO A 17 14.50 17.87 -2.64
C PRO A 17 14.55 16.53 -1.91
N VAL A 18 13.82 16.45 -0.80
CA VAL A 18 13.71 15.21 -0.02
C VAL A 18 13.10 14.12 -0.90
N ALA A 19 13.81 12.99 -1.03
CA ALA A 19 13.32 11.84 -1.77
C ALA A 19 11.95 11.38 -1.24
N PRO A 20 10.96 11.08 -2.10
CA PRO A 20 9.64 10.65 -1.65
C PRO A 20 9.72 9.41 -0.77
N LEU A 21 10.55 8.44 -1.12
CA LEU A 21 10.85 7.25 -0.33
C LEU A 21 12.35 7.13 -0.13
N SER A 22 12.79 6.65 1.03
CA SER A 22 14.20 6.31 1.27
C SER A 22 14.30 5.17 2.30
N ILE A 23 15.42 4.47 2.27
CA ILE A 23 15.74 3.43 3.24
C ILE A 23 17.05 3.77 3.94
N LEU A 24 17.03 3.73 5.27
CA LEU A 24 18.23 3.83 6.09
C LEU A 24 18.59 2.45 6.63
N LEU A 25 19.88 2.12 6.57
CA LEU A 25 20.44 0.86 7.04
C LEU A 25 21.42 1.13 8.18
N GLY A 26 21.33 0.33 9.24
CA GLY A 26 22.35 0.25 10.27
C GLY A 26 23.66 -0.33 9.71
N ARG A 27 24.78 -0.03 10.38
CA ARG A 27 26.13 -0.35 9.91
C ARG A 27 26.34 -1.82 9.49
N ARG A 28 25.73 -2.79 10.18
CA ARG A 28 25.87 -4.23 9.84
C ARG A 28 25.04 -4.66 8.64
N LEU A 29 24.09 -3.83 8.21
CA LEU A 29 23.24 -4.10 7.03
C LEU A 29 23.76 -3.45 5.75
N VAL A 30 24.81 -2.62 5.81
CA VAL A 30 25.33 -1.88 4.64
C VAL A 30 25.70 -2.82 3.48
N GLY A 31 26.18 -4.03 3.78
CA GLY A 31 26.45 -5.07 2.78
C GLY A 31 25.23 -5.49 1.94
N LEU A 32 24.01 -5.27 2.44
CA LEU A 32 22.77 -5.55 1.72
C LEU A 32 22.44 -4.51 0.65
N THR A 33 23.14 -3.37 0.58
CA THR A 33 22.81 -2.27 -0.35
C THR A 33 22.73 -2.74 -1.81
N GLY A 34 23.68 -3.60 -2.25
CA GLY A 34 23.69 -4.14 -3.61
C GLY A 34 22.50 -5.07 -3.90
N PRO A 35 22.32 -6.16 -3.13
CA PRO A 35 21.15 -7.04 -3.22
C PRO A 35 19.82 -6.30 -3.10
N LEU A 36 19.69 -5.40 -2.11
CA LEU A 36 18.49 -4.61 -1.86
C LEU A 36 18.11 -3.75 -3.06
N ARG A 37 19.07 -3.13 -3.77
CA ARG A 37 18.75 -2.40 -5.01
C ARG A 37 18.11 -3.29 -6.06
N LYS A 38 18.50 -4.57 -6.17
CA LYS A 38 17.88 -5.53 -7.09
C LYS A 38 16.47 -5.91 -6.62
N ALA A 39 16.31 -6.21 -5.33
CA ALA A 39 15.01 -6.50 -4.73
C ALA A 39 14.02 -5.33 -4.91
N LEU A 40 14.49 -4.08 -4.77
CA LEU A 40 13.69 -2.87 -4.98
C LEU A 40 13.26 -2.67 -6.44
N GLN A 41 14.06 -3.10 -7.42
CA GLN A 41 13.63 -3.09 -8.83
C GLN A 41 12.47 -4.05 -9.07
N LEU A 42 12.51 -5.24 -8.47
CA LEU A 42 11.40 -6.19 -8.52
C LEU A 42 10.17 -5.62 -7.81
N ALA A 43 10.33 -5.10 -6.58
CA ALA A 43 9.26 -4.47 -5.83
C ALA A 43 8.57 -3.35 -6.63
N ARG A 44 9.34 -2.50 -7.31
CA ARG A 44 8.81 -1.45 -8.20
C ARG A 44 7.93 -2.02 -9.33
N ARG A 45 8.32 -3.14 -9.94
CA ARG A 45 7.51 -3.81 -10.98
C ARG A 45 6.24 -4.41 -10.38
N LEU A 46 6.37 -5.10 -9.25
CA LEU A 46 5.23 -5.74 -8.57
C LEU A 46 4.21 -4.69 -8.12
N THR A 47 4.63 -3.60 -7.50
CA THR A 47 3.73 -2.50 -7.11
C THR A 47 3.02 -1.89 -8.32
N ALA A 48 3.71 -1.71 -9.45
CA ALA A 48 3.08 -1.19 -10.66
C ALA A 48 2.00 -2.14 -11.20
N LEU A 49 2.27 -3.45 -11.19
CA LEU A 49 1.31 -4.48 -11.60
C LEU A 49 0.15 -4.63 -10.63
N GLU A 50 0.40 -4.45 -9.33
CA GLU A 50 -0.59 -4.65 -8.28
C GLU A 50 -1.52 -3.44 -8.12
N LEU A 51 -0.93 -2.24 -7.98
CA LEU A 51 -1.64 -1.01 -7.61
C LEU A 51 -1.81 -0.05 -8.80
N GLY A 52 -1.04 -0.18 -9.87
CA GLY A 52 -1.00 0.80 -10.96
C GLY A 52 -0.15 2.04 -10.66
N ILE A 53 0.65 2.01 -9.58
CA ILE A 53 1.59 3.09 -9.25
C ILE A 53 3.04 2.66 -9.49
N VAL A 54 3.82 3.52 -10.12
CA VAL A 54 5.25 3.27 -10.33
C VAL A 54 6.02 3.87 -9.17
N LEU A 55 6.74 3.04 -8.42
CA LEU A 55 7.56 3.54 -7.32
C LEU A 55 8.67 4.48 -7.82
N PRO A 56 8.88 5.63 -7.15
CA PRO A 56 10.04 6.46 -7.41
C PRO A 56 11.33 5.71 -7.01
N PRO A 57 12.50 6.17 -7.48
CA PRO A 57 13.78 5.65 -6.99
C PRO A 57 13.84 5.73 -5.45
N VAL A 58 14.20 4.62 -4.81
CA VAL A 58 14.33 4.53 -3.35
C VAL A 58 15.81 4.51 -3.00
N PRO A 59 16.43 5.67 -2.70
CA PRO A 59 17.81 5.70 -2.26
C PRO A 59 17.98 4.95 -0.93
N VAL A 60 19.12 4.29 -0.81
CA VAL A 60 19.51 3.48 0.35
C VAL A 60 20.78 4.09 0.94
N HIS A 61 20.73 4.47 2.21
CA HIS A 61 21.84 5.13 2.91
C HIS A 61 22.22 4.38 4.19
N GLU A 62 23.50 4.45 4.56
CA GLU A 62 23.93 4.07 5.91
C GLU A 62 23.50 5.16 6.90
N SER A 63 23.00 4.75 8.06
CA SER A 63 22.76 5.63 9.20
C SER A 63 23.62 5.24 10.39
N LEU A 64 24.49 6.16 10.81
CA LEU A 64 25.38 5.96 11.95
C LEU A 64 24.64 6.02 13.30
N GLY A 65 23.46 6.63 13.34
CA GLY A 65 22.66 6.79 14.56
C GLY A 65 21.70 5.63 14.84
N MET A 66 21.64 4.62 13.97
CA MET A 66 20.72 3.49 14.09
C MET A 66 21.40 2.27 14.70
N ALA A 67 20.60 1.38 15.32
CA ALA A 67 21.10 0.11 15.81
C ALA A 67 21.74 -0.70 14.65
N PRO A 68 22.83 -1.46 14.89
CA PRO A 68 23.65 -2.01 13.81
C PRO A 68 22.89 -2.89 12.81
N ASN A 69 21.91 -3.65 13.28
CA ASN A 69 21.09 -4.55 12.47
C ASN A 69 19.68 -4.00 12.17
N ALA A 70 19.44 -2.70 12.39
CA ALA A 70 18.14 -2.09 12.14
C ALA A 70 18.08 -1.45 10.75
N TYR A 71 16.88 -1.38 10.19
CA TYR A 71 16.56 -0.58 9.01
C TYR A 71 15.33 0.28 9.26
N SER A 72 15.20 1.35 8.47
CA SER A 72 14.11 2.32 8.55
C SER A 72 13.67 2.68 7.14
N ILE A 73 12.37 2.62 6.88
CA ILE A 73 11.72 3.05 5.64
C ILE A 73 11.10 4.40 5.92
N ARG A 74 11.44 5.39 5.08
CA ARG A 74 11.01 6.77 5.27
C ARG A 74 10.24 7.29 4.08
N LEU A 75 9.15 8.00 4.35
CA LEU A 75 8.36 8.75 3.38
C LEU A 75 8.56 10.24 3.64
N ARG A 76 9.13 10.94 2.64
CA ARG A 76 9.45 12.37 2.74
C ARG A 76 10.26 12.71 4.00
N GLY A 77 11.20 11.85 4.35
CA GLY A 77 12.08 11.98 5.51
C GLY A 77 11.49 11.50 6.85
N MET A 78 10.18 11.26 6.94
CA MET A 78 9.52 10.72 8.13
C MET A 78 9.60 9.20 8.15
N GLU A 79 9.97 8.61 9.28
CA GLU A 79 9.96 7.16 9.47
C GLU A 79 8.52 6.64 9.51
N ILE A 80 8.21 5.70 8.62
CA ILE A 80 6.88 5.09 8.51
C ILE A 80 6.88 3.58 8.71
N ALA A 81 8.06 2.96 8.65
CA ALA A 81 8.27 1.60 9.12
C ALA A 81 9.73 1.41 9.53
N ALA A 82 9.97 0.53 10.48
CA ALA A 82 11.31 0.12 10.89
C ALA A 82 11.31 -1.38 11.21
N GLY A 83 12.50 -1.97 11.22
CA GLY A 83 12.66 -3.37 11.60
C GLY A 83 14.09 -3.70 11.98
N VAL A 84 14.26 -4.84 12.64
CA VAL A 84 15.57 -5.39 13.00
C VAL A 84 15.74 -6.73 12.31
N ILE A 85 16.90 -6.92 11.69
CA ILE A 85 17.27 -8.16 11.00
C ILE A 85 18.21 -8.95 11.92
N PRO A 86 17.77 -10.08 12.49
CA PRO A 86 18.65 -10.89 13.30
C PRO A 86 19.78 -11.46 12.44
N PRO A 87 21.05 -11.44 12.90
CA PRO A 87 22.17 -11.93 12.12
C PRO A 87 22.00 -13.39 11.68
N GLY A 88 22.27 -13.66 10.40
CA GLY A 88 22.25 -15.02 9.84
C GLY A 88 20.86 -15.67 9.78
N ARG A 89 19.78 -14.91 9.97
CA ARG A 89 18.40 -15.41 9.84
C ARG A 89 17.82 -15.07 8.47
N LYS A 90 16.81 -15.86 8.07
CA LYS A 90 15.96 -15.63 6.89
C LYS A 90 14.53 -15.34 7.35
N LEU A 91 13.70 -14.75 6.50
CA LEU A 91 12.30 -14.50 6.84
C LEU A 91 11.42 -15.57 6.20
N ALA A 92 10.64 -16.31 6.98
CA ALA A 92 9.53 -17.09 6.45
C ALA A 92 8.31 -16.18 6.28
N ALA A 93 7.76 -16.10 5.07
CA ALA A 93 6.59 -15.28 4.76
C ALA A 93 5.31 -15.94 5.29
N ASP A 94 4.97 -15.61 6.54
CA ASP A 94 3.72 -15.99 7.18
C ASP A 94 2.95 -14.73 7.60
N PRO A 95 2.24 -14.07 6.67
CA PRO A 95 1.54 -12.82 6.95
C PRO A 95 0.41 -12.96 7.97
N ALA A 96 -0.11 -14.17 8.17
CA ALA A 96 -1.12 -14.47 9.18
C ALA A 96 -0.52 -14.87 10.54
N ALA A 97 0.82 -14.94 10.63
CA ALA A 97 1.56 -15.35 11.82
C ALA A 97 1.04 -16.67 12.44
N GLN A 98 0.49 -17.57 11.63
CA GLN A 98 -0.14 -18.81 12.09
C GLN A 98 0.87 -19.77 12.72
N HIS A 99 2.12 -19.68 12.28
CA HIS A 99 3.22 -20.50 12.77
C HIS A 99 4.04 -19.79 13.83
N ALA A 100 3.59 -18.61 14.29
CA ALA A 100 4.35 -17.82 15.23
C ALA A 100 4.57 -18.59 16.55
N GLY A 101 5.83 -18.81 16.91
CA GLY A 101 6.24 -19.60 18.07
C GLY A 101 6.71 -21.03 17.77
N HIS A 102 6.55 -21.51 16.53
CA HIS A 102 7.16 -22.78 16.11
C HIS A 102 8.65 -22.62 15.78
N TRP A 103 9.11 -21.42 15.39
CA TRP A 103 10.45 -21.22 14.84
C TRP A 103 11.30 -20.15 15.56
N SER A 104 11.25 -20.03 16.89
CA SER A 104 12.13 -19.13 17.71
C SER A 104 12.33 -17.71 17.13
N GLU A 105 11.38 -16.79 17.36
CA GLU A 105 11.08 -15.70 16.41
C GLU A 105 11.16 -14.27 16.95
N ILE A 106 11.45 -13.33 16.04
CA ILE A 106 11.12 -11.90 16.16
C ILE A 106 10.10 -11.60 15.04
N PRO A 107 8.87 -11.18 15.33
CA PRO A 107 7.85 -10.96 14.31
C PRO A 107 8.10 -9.66 13.52
N LEU A 108 7.83 -9.70 12.21
CA LEU A 108 7.71 -8.54 11.33
C LEU A 108 6.34 -8.64 10.63
N ALA A 109 5.78 -7.52 10.17
CA ALA A 109 4.51 -7.53 9.42
C ALA A 109 4.50 -8.42 8.17
N ALA A 110 5.67 -8.88 7.69
CA ALA A 110 5.81 -9.76 6.54
C ALA A 110 6.06 -11.24 6.88
N GLY A 111 6.18 -11.60 8.17
CA GLY A 111 6.45 -12.96 8.59
C GLY A 111 7.43 -13.07 9.76
N VAL A 112 8.11 -14.20 9.87
CA VAL A 112 8.90 -14.58 11.06
C VAL A 112 10.35 -14.90 10.72
N TRP A 113 11.29 -14.42 11.54
CA TRP A 113 12.72 -14.70 11.33
C TRP A 113 13.09 -16.11 11.77
N ILE A 114 13.52 -16.95 10.82
CA ILE A 114 13.88 -18.35 11.02
C ILE A 114 15.39 -18.58 10.90
N ALA A 115 15.90 -19.61 11.59
CA ALA A 115 17.25 -20.09 11.33
C ALA A 115 17.30 -20.78 9.95
N PRO A 116 18.44 -20.72 9.22
CA PRO A 116 18.54 -21.31 7.89
C PRO A 116 18.19 -22.80 7.82
N SER A 117 18.40 -23.54 8.92
CA SER A 117 18.03 -24.97 9.05
C SER A 117 16.54 -25.25 8.87
N TRP A 118 15.68 -24.27 9.15
CA TRP A 118 14.23 -24.40 8.99
C TRP A 118 13.74 -24.15 7.56
N SER A 119 14.61 -23.66 6.65
CA SER A 119 14.19 -23.21 5.31
C SER A 119 13.48 -24.31 4.52
N GLN A 120 14.01 -25.54 4.54
CA GLN A 120 13.39 -26.68 3.84
C GLN A 120 12.01 -26.99 4.41
N SER A 121 11.89 -27.07 5.75
CA SER A 121 10.62 -27.34 6.41
C SER A 121 9.56 -26.27 6.17
N VAL A 122 9.96 -25.00 6.02
CA VAL A 122 9.05 -23.90 5.65
C VAL A 122 8.60 -24.06 4.20
N GLN A 123 9.51 -24.39 3.29
CA GLN A 123 9.20 -24.59 1.87
C GLN A 123 8.32 -25.81 1.62
N ASP A 124 8.50 -26.88 2.40
CA ASP A 124 7.65 -28.09 2.36
C ASP A 124 6.20 -27.79 2.75
N GLN A 125 5.96 -26.67 3.46
CA GLN A 125 4.63 -26.14 3.79
C GLN A 125 4.15 -25.08 2.77
N GLU A 126 4.77 -25.04 1.58
CA GLU A 126 4.46 -24.11 0.49
C GLU A 126 4.63 -22.62 0.85
N MET A 127 5.35 -22.32 1.94
CA MET A 127 5.66 -20.96 2.34
C MET A 127 6.94 -20.43 1.69
N LEU A 128 6.97 -19.13 1.43
CA LEU A 128 8.14 -18.46 0.87
C LEU A 128 9.17 -18.16 1.96
N VAL A 129 10.44 -18.45 1.66
CA VAL A 129 11.57 -18.05 2.49
C VAL A 129 12.32 -16.94 1.77
N LEU A 130 12.38 -15.77 2.40
CA LEU A 130 12.99 -14.56 1.88
C LEU A 130 14.35 -14.30 2.52
N GLU A 131 15.30 -13.87 1.70
CA GLU A 131 16.57 -13.31 2.19
C GLU A 131 16.34 -11.93 2.87
N PRO A 132 17.27 -11.46 3.71
CA PRO A 132 17.11 -10.19 4.43
C PRO A 132 16.77 -8.97 3.56
N ASP A 133 17.35 -8.85 2.37
CA ASP A 133 17.06 -7.76 1.44
C ASP A 133 15.67 -7.87 0.79
N GLU A 134 15.23 -9.09 0.49
CA GLU A 134 13.87 -9.38 0.01
C GLU A 134 12.83 -9.09 1.10
N ALA A 135 13.14 -9.38 2.36
CA ALA A 135 12.29 -9.05 3.50
C ALA A 135 12.10 -7.52 3.66
N ILE A 136 13.17 -6.72 3.51
CA ILE A 136 13.07 -5.26 3.51
C ILE A 136 12.20 -4.78 2.33
N ALA A 137 12.41 -5.34 1.13
CA ALA A 137 11.63 -4.99 -0.05
C ALA A 137 10.14 -5.35 0.10
N ALA A 138 9.83 -6.51 0.70
CA ALA A 138 8.47 -6.92 1.01
C ALA A 138 7.80 -5.97 2.02
N ASN A 139 8.52 -5.55 3.06
CA ASN A 139 8.01 -4.54 4.00
C ASN A 139 7.75 -3.20 3.29
N LEU A 140 8.65 -2.75 2.41
CA LEU A 140 8.41 -1.55 1.59
C LEU A 140 7.13 -1.68 0.78
N MET A 141 6.87 -2.82 0.14
CA MET A 141 5.65 -3.03 -0.63
C MET A 141 4.39 -2.93 0.26
N GLN A 142 4.42 -3.49 1.48
CA GLN A 142 3.30 -3.34 2.42
C GLN A 142 3.07 -1.88 2.79
N VAL A 143 4.14 -1.15 3.09
CA VAL A 143 4.10 0.28 3.40
C VAL A 143 3.52 1.07 2.23
N VAL A 144 3.95 0.77 1.01
CA VAL A 144 3.47 1.40 -0.22
C VAL A 144 2.00 1.12 -0.47
N ARG A 145 1.48 -0.07 -0.14
CA ARG A 145 0.03 -0.35 -0.22
C ARG A 145 -0.79 0.57 0.69
N ARG A 146 -0.25 0.95 1.85
CA ARG A 146 -0.90 1.85 2.81
C ARG A 146 -0.76 3.32 2.38
N ALA A 147 0.44 3.70 1.93
CA ALA A 147 0.80 5.07 1.58
C ALA A 147 0.72 5.40 0.07
N GLY A 148 0.16 4.51 -0.76
CA GLY A 148 0.18 4.66 -2.22
C GLY A 148 -0.48 5.95 -2.71
N HIS A 149 -1.52 6.39 -2.02
CA HIS A 149 -2.20 7.66 -2.28
C HIS A 149 -1.30 8.88 -2.02
N GLU A 150 -0.30 8.81 -1.16
CA GLU A 150 0.67 9.89 -0.88
C GLU A 150 1.82 9.93 -1.89
N LEU A 151 2.11 8.78 -2.49
CA LEU A 151 3.15 8.58 -3.50
C LEU A 151 2.70 9.02 -4.89
N LEU A 152 1.40 8.95 -5.19
CA LEU A 152 0.87 9.39 -6.48
C LEU A 152 0.98 10.92 -6.63
N GLY A 153 1.90 11.36 -7.48
CA GLY A 153 2.06 12.76 -7.89
C GLY A 153 1.21 13.14 -9.10
N LEU A 154 1.10 14.45 -9.35
CA LEU A 154 0.40 14.97 -10.53
C LEU A 154 1.13 14.57 -11.83
N GLU A 155 2.45 14.64 -11.83
CA GLU A 155 3.31 14.19 -12.94
C GLU A 155 3.15 12.69 -13.23
N ASP A 156 2.91 11.86 -12.21
CA ASP A 156 2.64 10.44 -12.42
C ASP A 156 1.28 10.24 -13.06
N THR A 157 0.26 11.00 -12.64
CA THR A 157 -1.06 11.02 -13.29
C THR A 157 -0.95 11.47 -14.75
N HIS A 158 -0.16 12.51 -15.04
CA HIS A 158 0.10 12.95 -16.41
C HIS A 158 0.63 11.81 -17.28
N ARG A 159 1.64 11.08 -16.79
CA ARG A 159 2.23 9.95 -17.52
C ARG A 159 1.23 8.83 -17.76
N LEU A 160 0.35 8.53 -16.80
CA LEU A 160 -0.73 7.55 -16.99
C LEU A 160 -1.69 7.98 -18.11
N VAL A 161 -2.05 9.26 -18.13
CA VAL A 161 -2.88 9.85 -19.20
C VAL A 161 -2.20 9.74 -20.56
N GLU A 162 -0.91 10.08 -20.66
CA GLU A 162 -0.17 9.98 -21.92
C GLU A 162 -0.04 8.53 -22.42
N VAL A 163 0.09 7.55 -21.53
CA VAL A 163 0.12 6.13 -21.90
C VAL A 163 -1.21 5.71 -22.55
N VAL A 164 -2.35 6.10 -21.95
CA VAL A 164 -3.66 5.79 -22.52
C VAL A 164 -3.96 6.63 -23.75
N ARG A 165 -3.53 7.88 -23.83
CA ARG A 165 -3.73 8.75 -25.00
C ARG A 165 -3.14 8.15 -26.27
N ARG A 166 -2.02 7.43 -26.16
CA ARG A 166 -1.41 6.72 -27.31
C ARG A 166 -2.27 5.57 -27.85
N ARG A 167 -3.18 5.02 -27.04
CA ARG A 167 -4.02 3.87 -27.38
C ARG A 167 -5.48 4.25 -27.64
N ALA A 168 -6.04 5.12 -26.79
CA ALA A 168 -7.42 5.57 -26.80
C ALA A 168 -7.50 7.12 -26.72
N PRO A 169 -7.01 7.84 -27.75
CA PRO A 169 -7.00 9.30 -27.73
C PRO A 169 -8.40 9.93 -27.68
N VAL A 170 -9.39 9.28 -28.30
CA VAL A 170 -10.79 9.73 -28.27
C VAL A 170 -11.33 9.75 -26.85
N LEU A 171 -11.11 8.67 -26.09
CA LEU A 171 -11.52 8.56 -24.69
C LEU A 171 -10.84 9.62 -23.83
N VAL A 172 -9.51 9.80 -23.98
CA VAL A 172 -8.77 10.80 -23.21
C VAL A 172 -9.31 12.20 -23.49
N ASN A 173 -9.56 12.54 -24.76
CA ASN A 173 -10.09 13.85 -25.12
C ASN A 173 -11.54 14.04 -24.67
N GLU A 174 -12.34 12.98 -24.58
CA GLU A 174 -13.70 13.04 -24.03
C GLU A 174 -13.67 13.34 -22.53
N VAL A 175 -12.72 12.77 -21.78
CA VAL A 175 -12.65 12.91 -20.32
C VAL A 175 -11.86 14.13 -19.88
N ILE A 176 -10.69 14.38 -20.47
CA ILE A 176 -9.71 15.38 -20.03
C ILE A 176 -9.44 16.38 -21.16
N PRO A 177 -9.63 17.70 -20.95
CA PRO A 177 -10.14 18.35 -19.75
C PRO A 177 -11.69 18.46 -19.70
N ASN A 178 -12.40 17.84 -20.64
CA ASN A 178 -13.82 18.13 -20.91
C ASN A 178 -14.80 17.73 -19.79
N ARG A 179 -14.56 16.62 -19.09
CA ARG A 179 -15.38 16.15 -17.96
C ARG A 179 -14.73 16.44 -16.63
N VAL A 180 -13.41 16.21 -16.55
CA VAL A 180 -12.59 16.47 -15.38
C VAL A 180 -11.24 17.02 -15.81
N SER A 181 -10.68 17.92 -14.99
CA SER A 181 -9.29 18.33 -15.12
C SER A 181 -8.34 17.21 -14.72
N GLU A 182 -7.09 17.28 -15.19
CA GLU A 182 -6.05 16.32 -14.77
C GLU A 182 -5.80 16.35 -13.26
N ARG A 183 -5.99 17.52 -12.63
CA ARG A 183 -5.91 17.70 -11.17
C ARG A 183 -7.05 17.00 -10.44
N GLU A 184 -8.27 17.06 -10.96
CA GLU A 184 -9.40 16.30 -10.40
C GLU A 184 -9.22 14.81 -10.58
N LEU A 185 -8.72 14.36 -11.74
CA LEU A 185 -8.38 12.97 -11.96
C LEU A 185 -7.33 12.48 -10.95
N TRP A 186 -6.24 13.22 -10.75
CA TRP A 186 -5.26 12.93 -9.71
C TRP A 186 -5.90 12.78 -8.33
N ALA A 187 -6.85 13.67 -8.00
CA ALA A 187 -7.55 13.64 -6.72
C ALA A 187 -8.48 12.43 -6.58
N ILE A 188 -9.17 12.02 -7.65
CA ILE A 188 -10.01 10.81 -7.72
C ILE A 188 -9.16 9.56 -7.53
N LEU A 189 -8.05 9.42 -8.26
CA LEU A 189 -7.13 8.28 -8.16
C LEU A 189 -6.55 8.14 -6.76
N ARG A 190 -6.22 9.28 -6.11
CA ARG A 190 -5.77 9.28 -4.71
C ARG A 190 -6.84 8.75 -3.77
N ASP A 191 -8.12 9.08 -3.97
CA ASP A 191 -9.19 8.55 -3.13
C ASP A 191 -9.34 7.04 -3.31
N LEU A 192 -9.32 6.55 -4.55
CA LEU A 192 -9.32 5.11 -4.85
C LEU A 192 -8.17 4.38 -4.15
N LEU A 193 -6.93 4.86 -4.30
CA LEU A 193 -5.76 4.30 -3.63
C LEU A 193 -5.85 4.38 -2.11
N ARG A 194 -6.44 5.45 -1.57
CA ARG A 194 -6.67 5.60 -0.14
C ARG A 194 -7.64 4.52 0.36
N GLU A 195 -8.61 4.10 -0.47
CA GLU A 195 -9.50 2.95 -0.23
C GLU A 195 -8.90 1.59 -0.62
N ARG A 196 -7.59 1.53 -0.95
CA ARG A 196 -6.88 0.32 -1.38
C ARG A 196 -7.43 -0.28 -2.69
N ILE A 197 -8.08 0.54 -3.53
CA ILE A 197 -8.54 0.14 -4.85
C ILE A 197 -7.40 0.38 -5.86
N PRO A 198 -6.91 -0.66 -6.55
CA PRO A 198 -5.89 -0.51 -7.58
C PRO A 198 -6.34 0.38 -8.74
N ILE A 199 -5.41 1.16 -9.29
CA ILE A 199 -5.62 2.03 -10.47
C ILE A 199 -4.93 1.50 -11.74
N ARG A 200 -4.58 0.21 -11.75
CA ARG A 200 -3.84 -0.45 -12.84
C ARG A 200 -4.62 -0.54 -14.16
N ASP A 201 -5.95 -0.62 -14.09
CA ASP A 201 -6.82 -0.54 -15.27
C ASP A 201 -7.26 0.91 -15.50
N PHE A 202 -6.27 1.73 -15.90
CA PHE A 202 -6.46 3.17 -16.07
C PHE A 202 -7.44 3.51 -17.20
N GLU A 203 -7.47 2.68 -18.24
CA GLU A 203 -8.38 2.87 -19.37
C GLU A 203 -9.84 2.67 -18.94
N ARG A 204 -10.14 1.61 -18.17
CA ARG A 204 -11.47 1.40 -17.60
C ARG A 204 -11.87 2.51 -16.63
N ILE A 205 -10.94 3.04 -15.84
CA ILE A 205 -11.21 4.22 -14.99
C ILE A 205 -11.70 5.39 -15.84
N LEU A 206 -11.01 5.70 -16.94
CA LEU A 206 -11.43 6.78 -17.83
C LEU A 206 -12.78 6.50 -18.50
N GLN A 207 -13.06 5.26 -18.91
CA GLN A 207 -14.36 4.87 -19.49
C GLN A 207 -15.51 5.11 -18.49
N VAL A 208 -15.34 4.68 -17.25
CA VAL A 208 -16.35 4.89 -16.20
C VAL A 208 -16.54 6.38 -15.93
N ILE A 209 -15.46 7.18 -15.89
CA ILE A 209 -15.59 8.63 -15.75
C ILE A 209 -16.35 9.23 -16.94
N ALA A 210 -16.04 8.83 -18.18
CA ALA A 210 -16.71 9.33 -19.38
C ALA A 210 -18.23 9.10 -19.32
N GLU A 211 -18.65 7.91 -18.89
CA GLU A 211 -20.06 7.55 -18.73
C GLU A 211 -20.72 8.30 -17.57
N LYS A 212 -20.12 8.25 -16.37
CA LYS A 212 -20.75 8.74 -15.14
C LYS A 212 -20.71 10.25 -15.01
N ALA A 213 -19.72 10.91 -15.60
CA ALA A 213 -19.64 12.37 -15.66
C ALA A 213 -20.72 13.01 -16.56
N GLN A 214 -21.52 12.22 -17.28
CA GLN A 214 -22.74 12.70 -17.94
C GLN A 214 -23.88 12.94 -16.94
N VAL A 215 -23.85 12.22 -15.81
CA VAL A 215 -24.85 12.32 -14.74
C VAL A 215 -24.42 13.39 -13.74
N ASP A 216 -23.20 13.29 -13.21
CA ASP A 216 -22.65 14.23 -12.23
C ASP A 216 -21.11 14.20 -12.29
N THR A 217 -20.50 15.38 -12.28
CA THR A 217 -19.04 15.58 -12.29
C THR A 217 -18.47 15.73 -10.88
N ASP A 218 -19.29 15.73 -9.83
CA ASP A 218 -18.83 15.76 -8.46
C ASP A 218 -17.85 14.62 -8.18
N ARG A 219 -16.69 14.97 -7.61
CA ARG A 219 -15.63 14.02 -7.27
C ARG A 219 -16.14 12.87 -6.41
N THR A 220 -16.99 13.16 -5.44
CA THR A 220 -17.52 12.16 -4.50
C THR A 220 -18.41 11.17 -5.23
N PHE A 221 -19.24 11.64 -6.16
CA PHE A 221 -20.07 10.79 -7.01
C PHE A 221 -19.21 9.89 -7.91
N LEU A 222 -18.23 10.46 -8.62
CA LEU A 222 -17.36 9.71 -9.52
C LEU A 222 -16.54 8.64 -8.80
N VAL A 223 -16.05 8.94 -7.59
CA VAL A 223 -15.30 7.96 -6.77
C VAL A 223 -16.17 6.76 -6.39
N GLU A 224 -17.44 6.95 -6.00
CA GLU A 224 -18.31 5.80 -5.69
C GLU A 224 -18.67 4.99 -6.92
N ALA A 225 -18.92 5.67 -8.04
CA ALA A 225 -19.24 4.98 -9.27
C ALA A 225 -18.06 4.12 -9.74
N LEU A 226 -16.84 4.68 -9.73
CA LEU A 226 -15.60 3.96 -10.01
C LEU A 226 -15.39 2.80 -9.05
N ARG A 227 -15.60 3.04 -7.76
CA ARG A 227 -15.48 1.99 -6.76
C ARG A 227 -16.41 0.83 -7.11
N SER A 228 -17.71 1.08 -7.29
CA SER A 228 -18.70 0.05 -7.62
C SER A 228 -18.33 -0.77 -8.86
N GLU A 229 -17.79 -0.11 -9.90
CA GLU A 229 -17.36 -0.77 -11.14
C GLU A 229 -16.05 -1.53 -11.02
N LEU A 230 -15.16 -1.11 -10.11
CA LEU A 230 -13.85 -1.69 -9.89
C LEU A 230 -13.81 -2.71 -8.74
N LEU A 231 -14.93 -2.93 -8.04
CA LEU A 231 -15.02 -3.91 -6.95
C LEU A 231 -14.57 -5.31 -7.36
N ASP A 232 -14.81 -5.69 -8.62
CA ASP A 232 -14.41 -7.01 -9.13
C ASP A 232 -12.89 -7.26 -8.98
N TRP A 233 -12.08 -6.21 -8.96
CA TRP A 233 -10.64 -6.31 -8.74
C TRP A 233 -10.26 -6.71 -7.30
N LEU A 234 -11.16 -6.52 -6.33
CA LEU A 234 -10.97 -6.94 -4.93
C LEU A 234 -11.39 -8.39 -4.70
N ARG A 235 -12.06 -9.06 -5.66
CA ARG A 235 -12.54 -10.45 -5.50
C ARG A 235 -11.45 -11.47 -5.17
N PRO A 236 -10.27 -11.48 -5.80
CA PRO A 236 -9.23 -12.47 -5.48
C PRO A 236 -8.79 -12.37 -4.01
N GLU A 237 -8.55 -11.14 -3.54
CA GLU A 237 -8.14 -10.84 -2.16
C GLU A 237 -9.21 -11.23 -1.13
N LEU A 238 -10.49 -11.16 -1.50
CA LEU A 238 -11.61 -11.53 -0.64
C LEU A 238 -11.83 -13.04 -0.55
N ARG A 239 -11.52 -13.80 -1.62
CA ARG A 239 -11.67 -15.26 -1.63
C ARG A 239 -10.68 -15.95 -0.69
N GLU A 240 -9.47 -15.42 -0.55
CA GLU A 240 -8.44 -15.94 0.34
C GLU A 240 -8.80 -15.80 1.84
N GLN A 241 -9.74 -14.92 2.19
CA GLN A 241 -9.97 -14.56 3.59
C GLN A 241 -10.92 -15.48 4.35
N GLY A 242 -11.81 -16.23 3.69
CA GLY A 242 -12.68 -17.28 4.28
C GLY A 242 -13.64 -16.86 5.40
N ALA A 243 -13.46 -15.69 6.01
CA ALA A 243 -14.20 -15.21 7.17
C ALA A 243 -15.46 -14.42 6.75
N PRO A 244 -16.58 -14.57 7.48
CA PRO A 244 -17.78 -13.77 7.24
C PRO A 244 -17.51 -12.29 7.59
N PRO A 245 -18.10 -11.33 6.85
CA PRO A 245 -17.87 -9.91 7.09
C PRO A 245 -18.52 -9.48 8.41
N ILE A 246 -17.91 -8.51 9.07
CA ILE A 246 -18.49 -7.86 10.24
C ILE A 246 -19.50 -6.82 9.73
N ARG A 247 -20.78 -7.04 9.99
CA ARG A 247 -21.83 -6.05 9.66
C ARG A 247 -21.91 -4.98 10.74
N VAL A 248 -21.96 -3.72 10.34
CA VAL A 248 -22.00 -2.56 11.22
C VAL A 248 -23.09 -1.58 10.76
N GLY A 249 -24.07 -1.30 11.62
CA GLY A 249 -25.05 -0.23 11.42
C GLY A 249 -24.46 1.15 11.73
N SER A 250 -24.83 2.16 10.95
CA SER A 250 -24.31 3.53 11.12
C SER A 250 -24.62 4.15 12.49
N TRP A 251 -25.70 3.72 13.17
CA TRP A 251 -26.05 4.14 14.52
C TRP A 251 -25.32 3.33 15.61
N GLU A 252 -24.94 2.08 15.34
CA GLU A 252 -24.21 1.22 16.29
C GLU A 252 -22.78 1.72 16.52
N LEU A 253 -22.18 2.38 15.53
CA LEU A 253 -20.86 3.04 15.68
C LEU A 253 -20.88 4.22 16.65
N ALA A 254 -22.00 4.90 16.85
CA ALA A 254 -22.06 6.04 17.76
C ALA A 254 -22.10 5.57 19.22
N ASP A 255 -22.86 4.52 19.51
CA ASP A 255 -23.12 4.04 20.88
C ASP A 255 -22.19 2.91 21.33
N ARG A 256 -21.63 2.12 20.40
CA ARG A 256 -20.84 0.91 20.67
C ARG A 256 -19.51 0.89 19.90
N PHE A 257 -18.94 2.06 19.61
CA PHE A 257 -17.69 2.20 18.84
C PHE A 257 -16.57 1.31 19.37
N GLY A 258 -16.32 1.35 20.68
CA GLY A 258 -15.26 0.58 21.33
C GLY A 258 -15.44 -0.92 21.17
N GLU A 259 -16.65 -1.43 21.40
CA GLU A 259 -16.95 -2.86 21.24
C GLU A 259 -16.83 -3.33 19.78
N ILE A 260 -17.16 -2.46 18.82
CA ILE A 260 -16.99 -2.75 17.39
C ILE A 260 -15.50 -2.77 17.03
N LEU A 261 -14.70 -1.84 17.56
CA LEU A 261 -13.25 -1.85 17.40
C LEU A 261 -12.64 -3.12 17.99
N ASP A 262 -12.98 -3.48 19.23
CA ASP A 262 -12.48 -4.70 19.88
C ASP A 262 -12.85 -5.97 19.08
N ARG A 263 -14.06 -6.02 18.51
CA ARG A 263 -14.48 -7.12 17.62
C ARG A 263 -13.71 -7.14 16.31
N ILE A 264 -13.41 -5.98 15.72
CA ILE A 264 -12.65 -5.90 14.49
C ILE A 264 -11.18 -6.27 14.75
N GLU A 265 -10.59 -5.79 15.84
CA GLU A 265 -9.22 -6.11 16.27
C GLU A 265 -9.09 -7.58 16.65
N GLY A 266 -10.06 -8.13 17.39
CA GLY A 266 -10.11 -9.55 17.74
C GLY A 266 -10.32 -10.46 16.52
N ALA A 267 -10.99 -9.97 15.47
CA ALA A 267 -11.11 -10.68 14.19
C ALA A 267 -9.87 -10.49 13.28
N ALA A 268 -9.13 -9.39 13.46
CA ALA A 268 -7.95 -9.02 12.69
C ALA A 268 -6.69 -9.81 13.11
N SER A 269 -6.81 -11.14 13.22
CA SER A 269 -5.70 -12.05 13.43
C SER A 269 -4.85 -12.18 12.15
N GLY A 270 -4.22 -11.08 11.73
CA GLY A 270 -3.39 -10.98 10.53
C GLY A 270 -4.14 -10.97 9.19
N ARG A 271 -5.48 -10.87 9.19
CA ARG A 271 -6.31 -10.77 7.98
C ARG A 271 -6.93 -9.38 7.85
N ARG A 272 -7.07 -8.89 6.61
CA ARG A 272 -7.91 -7.70 6.31
C ARG A 272 -9.34 -7.99 6.77
N THR A 273 -9.89 -7.15 7.63
CA THR A 273 -11.26 -7.32 8.11
C THR A 273 -12.22 -6.63 7.14
N VAL A 274 -13.18 -7.40 6.62
CA VAL A 274 -14.26 -6.86 5.79
C VAL A 274 -15.38 -6.39 6.70
N VAL A 275 -15.67 -5.09 6.63
CA VAL A 275 -16.79 -4.47 7.33
C VAL A 275 -17.86 -4.14 6.31
N VAL A 276 -19.09 -4.63 6.51
CA VAL A 276 -20.23 -4.26 5.66
C VAL A 276 -21.08 -3.26 6.41
N ALA A 277 -21.34 -2.10 5.82
CA ALA A 277 -22.04 -1.02 6.49
C ALA A 277 -23.09 -0.34 5.60
N ARG A 278 -24.18 0.15 6.24
CA ARG A 278 -25.21 0.94 5.55
C ARG A 278 -24.66 2.26 5.04
N ASP A 279 -23.99 3.03 5.90
CA ASP A 279 -23.25 4.24 5.51
C ASP A 279 -21.75 3.95 5.42
N ARG A 280 -21.37 3.28 4.33
CA ARG A 280 -19.99 2.89 4.04
C ARG A 280 -19.00 4.05 4.24
N ARG A 281 -19.34 5.26 3.78
CA ARG A 281 -18.44 6.42 3.82
C ARG A 281 -18.19 6.87 5.26
N LEU A 282 -19.25 7.07 6.04
CA LEU A 282 -19.14 7.44 7.44
C LEU A 282 -18.35 6.39 8.23
N VAL A 283 -18.68 5.11 8.03
CA VAL A 283 -17.98 4.00 8.69
C VAL A 283 -16.51 3.94 8.28
N SER A 284 -16.19 4.14 6.99
CA SER A 284 -14.81 4.17 6.51
C SER A 284 -14.04 5.35 7.08
N GLN A 285 -14.64 6.54 7.19
CA GLN A 285 -14.00 7.71 7.79
C GLN A 285 -13.72 7.54 9.29
N LEU A 286 -14.66 6.94 10.03
CA LEU A 286 -14.54 6.73 11.47
C LEU A 286 -13.55 5.62 11.79
N LEU A 287 -13.66 4.46 11.15
CA LEU A 287 -12.84 3.29 11.47
C LEU A 287 -11.39 3.42 10.97
N ARG A 288 -11.14 4.10 9.85
CA ARG A 288 -9.76 4.30 9.34
C ARG A 288 -8.85 5.08 10.28
N ARG A 289 -9.41 5.88 11.21
CA ARG A 289 -8.60 6.58 12.21
C ARG A 289 -7.97 5.64 13.23
N HIS A 290 -8.52 4.44 13.36
CA HIS A 290 -8.14 3.47 14.37
C HIS A 290 -7.57 2.18 13.76
N LEU A 291 -7.94 1.86 12.51
CA LEU A 291 -7.64 0.57 11.90
C LEU A 291 -7.20 0.73 10.45
N ASP A 292 -5.94 0.44 10.19
CA ASP A 292 -5.35 0.52 8.85
C ASP A 292 -5.83 -0.62 7.94
N GLU A 293 -6.09 -1.81 8.51
CA GLU A 293 -6.30 -3.11 7.84
C GLU A 293 -7.78 -3.39 7.47
N LEU A 294 -8.57 -2.35 7.16
CA LEU A 294 -10.02 -2.49 6.91
C LEU A 294 -10.41 -2.35 5.44
N LEU A 295 -11.34 -3.21 5.00
CA LEU A 295 -12.12 -2.99 3.79
C LEU A 295 -13.58 -2.76 4.20
N VAL A 296 -14.07 -1.52 4.04
CA VAL A 296 -15.49 -1.20 4.29
C VAL A 296 -16.26 -1.29 2.99
N LEU A 297 -17.28 -2.14 2.92
CA LEU A 297 -18.16 -2.37 1.78
C LEU A 297 -19.61 -1.96 2.13
N SER A 298 -20.41 -1.62 1.13
CA SER A 298 -21.88 -1.57 1.29
C SER A 298 -22.49 -2.97 1.18
N GLU A 299 -23.73 -3.15 1.62
CA GLU A 299 -24.44 -4.44 1.46
C GLU A 299 -24.56 -4.85 -0.02
N GLN A 300 -24.83 -3.90 -0.92
CA GLN A 300 -24.92 -4.17 -2.36
C GLN A 300 -23.56 -4.61 -2.95
N GLU A 301 -22.48 -3.97 -2.51
CA GLU A 301 -21.12 -4.32 -2.94
C GLU A 301 -20.77 -5.75 -2.48
N TRP A 302 -21.10 -6.08 -1.22
CA TRP A 302 -20.86 -7.39 -0.65
C TRP A 302 -21.64 -8.50 -1.37
N GLU A 303 -22.92 -8.28 -1.68
CA GLU A 303 -23.74 -9.23 -2.44
C GLU A 303 -23.18 -9.46 -3.84
N ARG A 304 -22.78 -8.39 -4.54
CA ARG A 304 -22.20 -8.46 -5.89
C ARG A 304 -20.88 -9.23 -5.91
N LEU A 305 -20.06 -9.10 -4.86
CA LEU A 305 -18.79 -9.82 -4.69
C LEU A 305 -18.97 -11.31 -4.40
N ARG A 306 -20.04 -11.70 -3.70
CA ARG A 306 -20.38 -13.11 -3.42
C ARG A 306 -21.06 -13.83 -4.59
N ALA A 307 -21.72 -13.09 -5.48
CA ALA A 307 -22.40 -13.71 -6.61
C ALA A 307 -21.41 -14.50 -7.49
N PRO A 308 -21.72 -15.76 -7.86
CA PRO A 308 -20.89 -16.53 -8.80
C PRO A 308 -20.79 -15.75 -10.11
N MET A 309 -19.61 -15.76 -10.75
CA MET A 309 -19.45 -15.09 -12.04
C MET A 309 -20.42 -15.73 -13.02
N ALA A 310 -21.36 -14.94 -13.54
CA ALA A 310 -22.11 -15.31 -14.73
C ALA A 310 -21.09 -15.30 -15.88
N PHE A 311 -20.69 -16.50 -16.32
CA PHE A 311 -19.90 -16.70 -17.52
C PHE A 311 -20.79 -16.61 -18.76
#